data_AF-L0DVU8-F1
#
_entry.id   AF-L0DVU8-F1
#
_cell.length_a   1.000
_cell.length_b   1.000
_cell.length_c   1.000
_cell.angle_alpha   90.00
_cell.angle_beta   90.00
_cell.angle_gamma   90.00
#
_symmetry.space_group_name_H-M   'P 1'
#
loop_
_entity.id
_entity.type
_entity.pdbx_description
1 polymer ?
#
loop_
_entity_poly.entity_id
_entity_poly.type
_entity_poly.pdbx_seq_one_letter_code
_entity_poly.pdbx_strand_id
1 'polypeptide(L)' 'MGKDRADAVGAVGSSGWCPLLFDEFTHTKRSPADILENTRLVGRPLRMATPQAAWRDLKRVGRNTHLVDARALADD' A
#
# COMPACT_ATOMS: atom_id res chain seq x y z
N MET A 1 -21.75 19.40 -2.71
CA MET A 1 -21.63 18.49 -3.87
C MET A 1 -20.19 18.55 -4.33
N GLY A 2 -19.39 17.53 -4.00
CA GLY A 2 -17.95 17.48 -4.31
C GLY A 2 -17.45 16.11 -3.89
N LYS A 3 -17.12 15.28 -4.87
CA LYS A 3 -17.01 13.84 -4.74
C LYS A 3 -15.60 13.46 -5.17
N ASP A 4 -14.63 13.69 -4.31
CA ASP A 4 -13.24 13.40 -4.61
C ASP A 4 -12.93 11.99 -4.10
N ARG A 5 -13.14 11.01 -4.99
CA ARG A 5 -12.76 9.62 -4.79
C ARG A 5 -11.28 9.49 -5.19
N ALA A 6 -10.41 9.21 -4.22
CA ALA A 6 -8.98 9.11 -4.43
C ALA A 6 -8.52 7.67 -4.71
N ASP A 7 -7.56 7.56 -5.62
CA ASP A 7 -6.96 6.34 -6.18
C ASP A 7 -6.01 5.65 -5.18
N ALA A 8 -5.90 4.32 -5.26
CA ALA A 8 -5.50 3.49 -4.12
C ALA A 8 -4.33 2.52 -4.41
N VAL A 9 -3.57 2.12 -3.38
CA VAL A 9 -2.35 1.26 -3.44
C VAL A 9 -2.39 0.22 -2.30
N GLY A 10 -2.08 -1.07 -2.54
CA GLY A 10 -2.24 -2.17 -1.55
C GLY A 10 -1.32 -3.41 -1.69
N ALA A 11 -1.31 -4.27 -0.65
CA ALA A 11 -0.78 -5.66 -0.61
C ALA A 11 -1.34 -6.47 0.60
N VAL A 12 -1.84 -7.74 0.43
CA VAL A 12 -2.21 -8.72 1.52
C VAL A 12 -2.11 -10.22 1.07
N GLY A 13 -1.94 -11.14 2.05
CA GLY A 13 -1.84 -12.62 1.92
C GLY A 13 -3.14 -13.46 2.13
N SER A 14 -3.00 -14.78 1.95
CA SER A 14 -4.02 -15.75 1.46
C SER A 14 -5.01 -16.35 2.48
N SER A 15 -6.31 -16.27 2.16
CA SER A 15 -7.32 -17.25 2.54
C SER A 15 -8.35 -17.47 1.40
N GLY A 16 -7.97 -18.33 0.44
CA GLY A 16 -8.81 -19.35 -0.20
C GLY A 16 -10.00 -18.99 -1.10
N TRP A 17 -10.67 -17.83 -0.98
CA TRP A 17 -11.90 -17.55 -1.73
C TRP A 17 -12.03 -16.07 -2.13
N CYS A 18 -11.02 -15.55 -2.82
CA CYS A 18 -11.16 -14.36 -3.68
C CYS A 18 -9.97 -14.30 -4.64
N PRO A 19 -10.09 -14.67 -5.92
CA PRO A 19 -8.93 -14.77 -6.82
C PRO A 19 -8.31 -13.40 -7.18
N LEU A 20 -8.89 -12.28 -6.75
CA LEU A 20 -8.55 -10.94 -7.25
C LEU A 20 -8.48 -9.81 -6.21
N LEU A 21 -8.82 -10.02 -4.92
CA LEU A 21 -8.91 -8.92 -3.95
C LEU A 21 -8.33 -9.32 -2.59
N PHE A 22 -7.01 -9.27 -2.49
CA PHE A 22 -6.30 -9.11 -1.22
C PHE A 22 -5.51 -7.79 -1.26
N ASP A 23 -6.20 -6.70 -1.59
CA ASP A 23 -5.64 -5.35 -1.56
C ASP A 23 -6.33 -4.58 -0.43
N GLU A 24 -5.59 -4.26 0.64
CA GLU A 24 -6.08 -3.39 1.71
C GLU A 24 -5.88 -1.93 1.30
N PHE A 25 -6.98 -1.23 1.02
CA PHE A 25 -6.95 0.19 0.69
C PHE A 25 -6.88 1.02 1.97
N THR A 26 -5.80 1.79 2.12
CA THR A 26 -5.68 2.74 3.23
C THR A 26 -6.07 4.13 2.76
N HIS A 27 -7.11 4.72 3.35
CA HIS A 27 -7.39 6.15 3.17
C HIS A 27 -6.22 6.97 3.70
N THR A 28 -5.65 7.80 2.82
CA THR A 28 -4.52 8.66 3.13
C THR A 28 -4.89 10.13 2.97
N LYS A 29 -4.38 10.99 3.84
CA LYS A 29 -4.47 12.46 3.72
C LYS A 29 -3.31 13.05 2.92
N ARG A 30 -2.43 12.20 2.36
CA ARG A 30 -1.25 12.62 1.59
C ARG A 30 -1.66 13.24 0.26
N SER A 31 -0.83 14.14 -0.24
CA SER A 31 -1.03 14.73 -1.55
C SER A 31 -0.82 13.68 -2.66
N PRO A 32 -1.39 13.87 -3.86
CA PRO A 32 -1.11 13.01 -4.99
C PRO A 32 0.38 12.91 -5.34
N ALA A 33 1.13 14.01 -5.22
CA ALA A 33 2.57 14.02 -5.46
C ALA A 33 3.31 13.08 -4.49
N ASP A 34 3.00 13.17 -3.19
CA ASP A 34 3.59 12.28 -2.18
C ASP A 34 3.31 10.80 -2.48
N ILE A 35 2.10 10.49 -2.96
CA ILE A 35 1.73 9.11 -3.32
C ILE A 35 2.55 8.65 -4.53
N LEU A 36 2.68 9.48 -5.56
CA LEU A 36 3.44 9.15 -6.77
C LEU A 36 4.93 8.95 -6.48
N GLU A 37 5.53 9.76 -5.62
CA GLU A 37 6.93 9.65 -5.23
C GLU A 37 7.23 8.39 -4.40
N ASN A 38 6.25 7.93 -3.62
CA ASN A 38 6.40 6.80 -2.71
C ASN A 38 5.85 5.48 -3.28
N THR A 39 5.61 5.44 -4.59
CA THR A 39 5.05 4.26 -5.27
C THR A 39 5.79 3.98 -6.58
N ARG A 40 5.82 2.71 -6.99
CA ARG A 40 6.47 2.22 -8.21
C ARG A 40 5.48 1.57 -9.15
N LEU A 41 5.72 1.72 -10.45
CA LEU A 41 5.01 0.98 -11.49
C LEU A 41 5.55 -0.45 -11.56
N VAL A 42 4.65 -1.43 -11.58
CA VAL A 42 5.00 -2.86 -11.56
C VAL A 42 4.37 -3.64 -12.71
N GLY A 43 4.09 -2.96 -13.84
CA GLY A 43 3.45 -3.58 -15.00
C GLY A 43 1.96 -3.90 -14.80
N ARG A 44 1.31 -3.32 -13.79
CA ARG A 44 -0.12 -3.44 -13.50
C ARG A 44 -0.76 -2.04 -13.39
N PRO A 45 -2.10 -1.92 -13.53
CA PRO A 45 -2.78 -0.63 -13.44
C PRO A 45 -2.61 0.07 -12.08
N LEU A 46 -2.44 -0.69 -10.99
CA LEU A 46 -2.19 -0.16 -9.65
C LEU A 46 -0.69 -0.12 -9.37
N ARG A 47 -0.23 1.05 -8.88
CA ARG A 47 1.14 1.23 -8.39
C ARG A 47 1.31 0.52 -7.05
N MET A 48 2.51 0.07 -6.74
CA MET A 48 2.86 -0.51 -5.44
C MET A 48 3.64 0.49 -4.60
N ALA A 49 3.38 0.58 -3.30
CA ALA A 49 4.17 1.40 -2.39
C ALA A 49 5.62 0.87 -2.31
N THR A 50 6.59 1.75 -2.09
CA THR A 50 7.94 1.32 -1.72
C THR A 50 7.91 0.59 -0.37
N PRO A 51 8.84 -0.33 -0.09
CA PRO A 51 8.89 -1.05 1.19
C PRO A 51 8.84 -0.11 2.41
N GLN A 52 9.56 1.01 2.38
CA GLN A 52 9.61 2.00 3.46
C GLN A 52 8.30 2.79 3.58
N ALA A 53 7.66 3.11 2.45
CA ALA A 53 6.37 3.78 2.45
C ALA A 53 5.27 2.87 3.04
N ALA A 54 5.23 1.61 2.63
CA ALA A 54 4.34 0.60 3.18
C ALA A 54 4.58 0.42 4.68
N TRP A 55 5.84 0.32 5.12
CA TRP A 55 6.17 0.18 6.55
C TRP A 55 5.72 1.39 7.39
N ARG A 56 5.94 2.61 6.89
CA ARG A 56 5.47 3.84 7.53
C ARG A 56 3.94 3.85 7.67
N ASP A 57 3.22 3.40 6.64
CA ASP A 57 1.75 3.34 6.68
C ASP A 57 1.24 2.28 7.66
N LEU A 58 1.82 1.09 7.66
CA LEU A 58 1.50 0.03 8.62
C LEU A 58 1.74 0.48 10.06
N LYS A 59 2.86 1.14 10.34
CA LYS A 59 3.14 1.74 11.66
C LYS A 59 2.12 2.79 12.05
N ARG A 60 1.70 3.65 11.11
CA ARG A 60 0.72 4.70 11.37
C ARG A 60 -0.66 4.13 11.73
N VAL A 61 -1.10 3.07 11.04
CA VAL A 61 -2.40 2.43 11.34
C VAL A 61 -2.32 1.46 12.52
N GLY A 62 -1.12 1.05 12.91
CA GLY A 62 -0.89 0.14 14.04
C GLY A 62 -1.34 -1.30 13.78
N ARG A 63 -1.44 -1.71 12.52
CA ARG A 63 -1.93 -3.04 12.10
C ARG A 63 -0.89 -3.75 11.24
N ASN A 64 -0.95 -5.08 11.23
CA ASN A 64 -0.15 -5.96 10.37
C ASN A 64 1.37 -5.74 10.44
N THR A 65 1.87 -5.01 11.44
CA THR A 65 3.30 -4.73 11.64
C THR A 65 4.09 -6.00 11.97
N HIS A 66 3.44 -6.99 12.56
CA HIS A 66 4.02 -8.31 12.86
C HIS A 66 4.19 -9.20 11.62
N LEU A 67 3.57 -8.86 10.49
CA LEU A 67 3.70 -9.59 9.22
C LEU A 67 4.84 -9.06 8.35
N VAL A 68 5.48 -7.97 8.77
CA VAL A 68 6.54 -7.31 8.01
C VAL A 68 7.84 -8.09 8.19
N ASP A 69 8.41 -8.57 7.08
CA ASP A 69 9.78 -9.04 7.07
C ASP A 69 10.73 -7.84 7.09
N ALA A 70 11.46 -7.67 8.19
CA ALA A 70 12.41 -6.58 8.36
C ALA A 70 13.56 -6.62 7.33
N ARG A 71 13.87 -7.79 6.77
CA ARG A 71 14.90 -7.93 5.73
C ARG A 71 14.49 -7.24 4.44
N ALA A 72 13.20 -7.29 4.11
CA ALA A 72 12.64 -6.62 2.94
C ALA A 72 12.64 -5.08 3.05
N LEU A 73 13.03 -4.50 4.20
CA LEU A 73 13.20 -3.05 4.37
C LEU A 73 14.64 -2.59 4.09
N ALA A 74 15.60 -3.50 4.05
CA ALA A 74 17.02 -3.20 3.81
C ALA A 74 17.40 -3.26 2.33
N ASP A 75 16.62 -3.99 1.53
CA ASP A 75 16.84 -4.18 0.10
C ASP A 75 15.97 -3.19 -0.70
N ASP A 76 16.50 -2.01 -1.04
CA ASP A 76 15.89 -1.06 -1.99
C ASP A 76 16.94 -0.23 -2.71
#